data_AF-A0A8H3E5I0-F1
#
_entry.id   AF-A0A8H3E5I0-F1
#
_cell.length_a   1.000
_cell.length_b   1.000
_cell.length_c   1.000
_cell.angle_alpha   90.00
_cell.angle_beta   90.00
_cell.angle_gamma   90.00
#
_symmetry.space_group_name_H-M   'P 1'
#
loop_
_entity.id
_entity.type
_entity.pdbx_description
1 polymer ?
#
loop_
_entity_poly.entity_id
_entity_poly.type
_entity_poly.pdbx_seq_one_letter_code
_entity_poly.pdbx_strand_id
1 'polypeptide(L)'
;VVQECWRQAAYIYLYMGLCGADSHDARVVRAHGDFMEIFLRTKPGRNPDSFLVFPLPILGIATRNPDDQELLKRRMLALPECARKGTTGNQFIRMLECMWGLVNESGRPTTWSDLRLASLYIAGV
;
A
#
# COMPACT_ATOMS: atom_id res chain seq x y z
N VAL A 1 16.46 3.61 -5.96
CA VAL A 1 15.38 3.36 -4.96
C VAL A 1 14.07 3.98 -5.40
N VAL A 2 13.88 5.30 -5.35
CA VAL A 2 12.57 5.95 -5.64
C VAL A 2 11.98 5.54 -6.99
N GLN A 3 12.74 5.69 -8.08
CA GLN A 3 12.27 5.33 -9.43
C GLN A 3 11.81 3.87 -9.53
N GLU A 4 12.56 2.97 -8.89
CA GLU A 4 12.27 1.54 -8.94
C GLU A 4 11.03 1.18 -8.10
N CYS A 5 10.89 1.75 -6.89
CA CYS A 5 9.65 1.64 -6.11
C CYS A 5 8.42 2.12 -6.90
N TRP A 6 8.55 3.24 -7.61
CA TRP A 6 7.47 3.75 -8.48
C TRP A 6 7.17 2.80 -9.64
N ARG A 7 8.19 2.20 -10.26
CA ARG A 7 8.00 1.20 -11.32
C ARG A 7 7.19 0.00 -10.83
N GLN A 8 7.53 -0.52 -9.64
CA GLN A 8 6.81 -1.65 -9.06
C GLN A 8 5.38 -1.28 -8.63
N ALA A 9 5.19 -0.09 -8.04
CA ALA A 9 3.86 0.43 -7.75
C ALA A 9 3.01 0.58 -9.02
N ALA A 10 3.59 1.06 -10.13
CA ALA A 10 2.89 1.17 -11.39
C ALA A 10 2.44 -0.20 -11.93
N TYR A 11 3.24 -1.25 -11.78
CA TYR A 11 2.83 -2.61 -12.13
C TYR A 11 1.69 -3.13 -11.26
N ILE A 12 1.76 -2.93 -9.94
CA ILE A 12 0.66 -3.32 -9.04
C ILE A 12 -0.63 -2.62 -9.46
N TYR A 13 -0.58 -1.30 -9.69
CA TYR A 13 -1.73 -0.53 -10.16
C TYR A 13 -2.25 -1.01 -11.52
N LEU A 14 -1.35 -1.25 -12.48
CA LEU A 14 -1.73 -1.76 -13.79
C LEU A 14 -2.49 -3.08 -13.67
N TYR A 15 -1.94 -4.05 -12.94
CA TYR A 15 -2.55 -5.37 -12.85
C TYR A 15 -3.83 -5.34 -12.01
N MET A 16 -3.82 -4.73 -10.83
CA MET A 16 -4.99 -4.75 -9.95
C MET A 16 -6.05 -3.72 -10.33
N GLY A 17 -5.64 -2.48 -10.58
CA GLY A 17 -6.54 -1.36 -10.84
C GLY A 17 -7.07 -1.31 -12.27
N LEU A 18 -6.25 -1.65 -13.27
CA LEU A 18 -6.64 -1.55 -14.68
C LEU A 18 -7.02 -2.90 -15.30
N CYS A 19 -6.32 -3.98 -14.95
CA CYS A 19 -6.62 -5.32 -15.46
C CYS A 19 -7.56 -6.15 -14.56
N GLY A 20 -7.93 -5.65 -13.38
CA GLY A 20 -8.85 -6.33 -12.47
C GLY A 20 -8.28 -7.57 -11.77
N ALA A 21 -6.96 -7.74 -11.75
CA ALA A 21 -6.31 -8.81 -11.02
C ALA A 21 -6.42 -8.61 -9.49
N ASP A 22 -6.21 -9.67 -8.73
CA ASP A 22 -6.16 -9.62 -7.26
C ASP A 22 -4.72 -9.76 -6.73
N SER A 23 -4.56 -9.68 -5.40
CA SER A 23 -3.26 -9.76 -4.73
C SER A 23 -2.57 -11.14 -4.79
N HIS A 24 -3.22 -12.16 -5.33
CA HIS A 24 -2.64 -13.50 -5.57
C HIS A 24 -2.17 -13.68 -7.02
N ASP A 25 -2.51 -12.79 -7.96
CA ASP A 25 -1.97 -12.84 -9.33
C ASP A 25 -0.44 -12.84 -9.28
N ALA A 26 0.18 -13.80 -9.99
CA ALA A 26 1.62 -14.01 -9.94
C ALA A 26 2.43 -12.76 -10.32
N ARG A 27 1.88 -11.88 -11.18
CA ARG A 27 2.53 -10.62 -11.58
C ARG A 27 2.47 -9.58 -10.47
N VAL A 28 1.36 -9.53 -9.72
CA VAL A 28 1.20 -8.68 -8.55
C VAL A 28 2.13 -9.14 -7.43
N VAL A 29 2.17 -10.45 -7.15
CA VAL A 29 3.06 -11.03 -6.14
C VAL A 29 4.53 -10.73 -6.45
N ARG A 30 4.93 -10.83 -7.72
CA ARG A 30 6.30 -10.48 -8.16
C ARG A 30 6.60 -9.00 -7.94
N ALA A 31 5.73 -8.11 -8.43
CA ALA A 31 5.96 -6.67 -8.30
C ALA A 31 5.97 -6.20 -6.83
N HIS A 32 5.08 -6.78 -6.00
CA HIS A 32 5.06 -6.57 -4.55
C HIS A 32 6.37 -7.03 -3.90
N GLY A 33 6.83 -8.25 -4.21
CA GLY A 33 8.08 -8.80 -3.68
C GLY A 33 9.29 -7.95 -4.04
N ASP A 34 9.43 -7.56 -5.32
CA ASP A 34 10.52 -6.69 -5.78
C ASP A 34 10.51 -5.34 -5.05
N PHE A 35 9.33 -4.74 -4.83
CA PHE A 35 9.22 -3.50 -4.06
C PHE A 35 9.60 -3.74 -2.60
N MET A 36 9.04 -4.76 -1.95
CA MET A 36 9.35 -5.07 -0.55
C MET A 36 10.84 -5.31 -0.32
N GLU A 37 11.53 -6.01 -1.22
CA GLU A 37 12.98 -6.22 -1.12
C GLU A 37 13.74 -4.89 -1.08
N ILE A 38 13.43 -3.98 -2.00
CA ILE A 38 14.05 -2.64 -2.06
C ILE A 38 13.70 -1.84 -0.81
N PHE A 39 12.44 -1.91 -0.39
CA PHE A 39 11.92 -1.18 0.76
C PHE A 39 12.65 -1.60 2.05
N LEU A 40 12.82 -2.91 2.27
CA LEU A 40 13.50 -3.48 3.43
C LEU A 40 15.00 -3.16 3.46
N ARG A 41 15.66 -3.17 2.30
CA ARG A 41 17.10 -2.86 2.18
C ARG A 41 17.40 -1.36 2.28
N THR A 42 16.39 -0.51 2.13
CA THR A 42 16.53 0.94 2.18
C THR A 42 16.40 1.45 3.60
N LYS A 43 17.41 2.21 4.06
CA LYS A 43 17.38 2.87 5.38
C LYS A 43 16.11 3.73 5.54
N PRO A 44 15.30 3.51 6.58
CA PRO A 44 14.15 4.35 6.89
C PRO A 44 14.53 5.79 7.20
N GLY A 45 13.70 6.74 6.79
CA GLY A 45 13.89 8.16 7.07
C GLY A 45 13.18 9.06 6.07
N ARG A 46 13.27 10.38 6.28
CA ARG A 46 12.58 11.38 5.42
C ARG A 46 12.86 11.17 3.93
N ASN A 47 14.11 10.89 3.56
CA ASN A 47 14.47 10.47 2.22
C ASN A 47 14.92 8.99 2.26
N PRO A 48 14.37 8.11 1.41
CA PRO A 48 13.48 8.40 0.28
C PRO A 48 11.98 8.42 0.61
N ASP A 49 11.56 8.16 1.85
CA ASP A 49 10.16 7.80 2.17
C ASP A 49 9.15 8.91 1.83
N SER A 50 9.53 10.20 1.93
CA SER A 50 8.68 11.32 1.49
C SER A 50 8.32 11.27 0.00
N PHE A 51 9.16 10.64 -0.84
CA PHE A 51 8.88 10.44 -2.27
C PHE A 51 8.05 9.18 -2.55
N LEU A 52 7.76 8.39 -1.50
CA LEU A 52 7.04 7.13 -1.57
C LEU A 52 5.63 7.22 -0.95
N VAL A 53 5.16 8.41 -0.57
CA VAL A 53 3.82 8.62 0.03
C VAL A 53 2.67 8.05 -0.82
N PHE A 54 2.80 8.04 -2.15
CA PHE A 54 1.81 7.42 -3.05
C PHE A 54 2.12 5.95 -3.43
N PRO A 55 3.38 5.56 -3.68
CA PRO A 55 3.74 4.16 -3.85
C PRO A 55 3.41 3.26 -2.67
N LEU A 56 3.57 3.73 -1.43
CA LEU A 56 3.35 2.92 -0.21
C LEU A 56 1.89 2.47 -0.04
N PRO A 57 0.87 3.32 -0.25
CA PRO A 57 -0.51 2.89 -0.34
C PRO A 57 -0.75 1.81 -1.40
N ILE A 58 -0.18 1.97 -2.60
CA ILE A 58 -0.34 1.00 -3.69
C ILE A 58 0.27 -0.35 -3.30
N LEU A 59 1.47 -0.33 -2.71
CA LEU A 59 2.10 -1.51 -2.14
C LEU A 59 1.21 -2.16 -1.07
N GLY A 60 0.69 -1.34 -0.15
CA GLY A 60 -0.14 -1.77 0.97
C GLY A 60 -1.43 -2.49 0.56
N ILE A 61 -2.05 -2.12 -0.57
CA ILE A 61 -3.21 -2.81 -1.13
C ILE A 61 -2.88 -4.27 -1.48
N ALA A 62 -1.67 -4.53 -1.98
CA ALA A 62 -1.22 -5.88 -2.32
C ALA A 62 -0.60 -6.63 -1.12
N THR A 63 -0.35 -5.95 0.01
CA THR A 63 0.29 -6.54 1.20
C THR A 63 -0.71 -7.35 2.04
N ARG A 64 -0.46 -8.66 2.16
CA ARG A 64 -1.30 -9.61 2.90
C ARG A 64 -0.72 -10.02 4.25
N ASN A 65 0.62 -10.00 4.39
CA ASN A 65 1.28 -10.41 5.62
C ASN A 65 1.11 -9.31 6.69
N PRO A 66 0.54 -9.61 7.88
CA PRO A 66 0.35 -8.63 8.95
C PRO A 66 1.63 -7.92 9.40
N ASP A 67 2.77 -8.59 9.41
CA ASP A 67 4.06 -8.00 9.79
C ASP A 67 4.51 -6.95 8.77
N ASP A 68 4.32 -7.23 7.47
CA ASP A 68 4.59 -6.28 6.40
C ASP A 68 3.61 -5.10 6.45
N GLN A 69 2.32 -5.36 6.75
CA GLN A 69 1.30 -4.32 6.92
C GLN A 69 1.69 -3.34 8.04
N GLU A 70 2.11 -3.87 9.19
CA GLU A 70 2.56 -3.06 10.33
C GLU A 70 3.84 -2.29 10.01
N LEU A 71 4.80 -2.92 9.31
CA LEU A 71 6.01 -2.24 8.85
C LEU A 71 5.69 -1.04 7.93
N LEU A 72 4.81 -1.24 6.94
CA LEU A 72 4.38 -0.19 6.03
C LEU A 72 3.72 0.96 6.80
N LYS A 73 2.76 0.63 7.66
CA LYS A 73 2.06 1.61 8.51
C LYS A 73 3.04 2.40 9.35
N ARG A 74 3.98 1.73 10.02
CA ARG A 74 4.99 2.39 10.86
C ARG A 74 5.85 3.37 10.05
N ARG A 75 6.29 3.00 8.84
CA ARG A 75 7.09 3.90 7.99
C ARG A 75 6.28 5.06 7.43
N MET A 76 5.02 4.84 7.08
CA MET A 76 4.13 5.94 6.69
C MET A 76 3.90 6.91 7.86
N LEU A 77 3.60 6.41 9.07
CA LEU A 77 3.39 7.25 10.25
C LEU A 77 4.65 8.02 10.71
N ALA A 78 5.85 7.61 10.29
CA ALA A 78 7.07 8.37 10.52
C ALA A 78 7.16 9.64 9.64
N LEU A 79 6.28 9.78 8.63
CA LEU A 79 6.21 10.93 7.74
C LEU A 79 5.15 11.94 8.23
N PRO A 80 5.49 13.23 8.40
CA PRO A 80 4.51 14.26 8.76
C PRO A 80 3.31 14.34 7.80
N GLU A 81 3.54 14.00 6.52
CA GLU A 81 2.55 13.99 5.44
C GLU A 81 1.48 12.89 5.62
N CYS A 82 1.75 11.87 6.44
CA CYS A 82 0.82 10.79 6.74
C CYS A 82 0.41 10.73 8.23
N ALA A 83 1.22 11.23 9.14
CA ALA A 83 0.95 11.21 10.58
C ALA A 83 -0.14 12.20 11.00
N ARG A 84 -0.25 13.34 10.31
CA ARG A 84 -1.18 14.41 10.67
C ARG A 84 -2.60 14.07 10.21
N LYS A 85 -3.55 14.05 11.15
CA LYS A 85 -4.98 13.86 10.85
C LYS A 85 -5.46 14.88 9.81
N GLY A 86 -6.31 14.42 8.89
CA GLY A 86 -6.88 15.26 7.83
C GLY A 86 -6.00 15.39 6.58
N THR A 87 -4.75 14.92 6.60
CA THR A 87 -3.91 14.86 5.39
C THR A 87 -4.30 13.68 4.51
N THR A 88 -4.05 13.79 3.20
CA THR A 88 -4.25 12.67 2.25
C THR A 88 -3.46 11.42 2.65
N GLY A 89 -2.21 11.59 3.12
CA GLY A 89 -1.39 10.47 3.60
C GLY A 89 -2.04 9.75 4.79
N ASN A 90 -2.65 10.49 5.71
CA ASN A 90 -3.37 9.89 6.83
C ASN A 90 -4.62 9.14 6.39
N GLN A 91 -5.35 9.66 5.39
CA GLN A 91 -6.50 8.96 4.82
C GLN A 91 -6.09 7.63 4.18
N PHE A 92 -4.96 7.59 3.47
CA PHE A 92 -4.45 6.32 2.92
C PHE A 92 -4.17 5.27 4.01
N ILE A 93 -3.55 5.66 5.13
CA ILE A 93 -3.32 4.73 6.25
C ILE A 93 -4.65 4.16 6.76
N ARG A 94 -5.65 5.02 6.99
CA ARG A 94 -6.97 4.59 7.48
C ARG A 94 -7.69 3.66 6.50
N MET A 95 -7.56 3.92 5.20
CA MET A 95 -8.11 3.04 4.16
C MET A 95 -7.44 1.66 4.18
N LEU A 96 -6.10 1.62 4.26
CA LEU A 96 -5.35 0.37 4.37
C LEU A 96 -5.75 -0.43 5.63
N GLU A 97 -5.82 0.21 6.79
CA GLU A 97 -6.23 -0.44 8.04
C GLU A 97 -7.64 -1.04 7.95
N CYS A 98 -8.58 -0.29 7.35
CA CYS A 98 -9.94 -0.77 7.12
C CYS A 98 -9.96 -2.01 6.22
N MET A 99 -9.21 -1.99 5.12
CA MET A 99 -9.11 -3.12 4.21
C MET A 99 -8.45 -4.33 4.87
N TRP A 100 -7.31 -4.14 5.54
CA TRP A 100 -6.57 -5.21 6.19
C TRP A 100 -7.40 -5.88 7.28
N GLY A 101 -8.16 -5.13 8.08
CA GLY A 101 -9.09 -5.70 9.07
C GLY A 101 -10.12 -6.63 8.44
N LEU A 102 -10.80 -6.17 7.39
CA LEU A 102 -11.85 -6.95 6.71
C LEU A 102 -11.32 -8.18 5.95
N VAL A 103 -10.16 -8.04 5.31
CA VAL A 103 -9.58 -9.08 4.45
C VAL A 103 -8.87 -10.15 5.28
N ASN A 104 -8.15 -9.77 6.34
CA ASN A 104 -7.43 -10.73 7.19
C ASN A 104 -8.40 -11.69 7.91
N GLU A 105 -9.58 -11.21 8.30
CA GLU A 105 -10.62 -12.04 8.92
C GLU A 105 -11.24 -13.06 7.94
N SER A 106 -11.32 -12.69 6.65
CA SER A 106 -11.96 -13.52 5.61
C SER A 106 -10.98 -14.40 4.83
N GLY A 107 -9.67 -14.14 4.90
CA GLY A 107 -8.62 -14.91 4.22
C GLY A 107 -8.63 -14.79 2.68
N ARG A 108 -9.45 -13.90 2.11
CA ARG A 108 -9.60 -13.73 0.66
C ARG A 108 -8.49 -12.86 0.04
N PRO A 109 -8.30 -12.89 -1.28
CA PRO A 109 -7.46 -11.90 -1.97
C PRO A 109 -8.00 -10.48 -1.81
N THR A 110 -7.09 -9.52 -1.77
CA THR A 110 -7.40 -8.10 -1.87
C THR A 110 -7.53 -7.72 -3.35
N THR A 111 -8.50 -6.86 -3.64
CA THR A 111 -8.79 -6.34 -4.99
C THR A 111 -8.78 -4.82 -4.97
N TRP A 112 -8.71 -4.19 -6.14
CA TRP A 112 -8.83 -2.73 -6.23
C TRP A 112 -10.21 -2.21 -5.77
N SER A 113 -11.25 -3.03 -5.86
CA SER A 113 -12.60 -2.71 -5.36
C SER A 113 -12.63 -2.57 -3.84
N ASP A 114 -11.77 -3.28 -3.10
CA ASP A 114 -11.66 -3.14 -1.64
C ASP A 114 -11.15 -1.76 -1.25
N LEU A 115 -10.20 -1.21 -2.01
CA LEU A 115 -9.75 0.17 -1.85
C LEU A 115 -10.90 1.14 -2.09
N ARG A 116 -11.70 0.92 -3.14
CA ARG A 116 -12.84 1.79 -3.45
C ARG A 116 -13.90 1.77 -2.34
N LEU A 117 -14.17 0.61 -1.73
CA LEU A 117 -15.07 0.53 -0.59
C LEU A 117 -14.49 1.24 0.64
N ALA A 118 -13.20 1.06 0.91
CA ALA A 118 -12.52 1.77 1.99
C ALA A 118 -12.47 3.29 1.75
N SER A 119 -12.31 3.76 0.51
CA SER A 119 -12.32 5.19 0.18
C SER A 119 -13.67 5.83 0.47
N LEU A 120 -14.75 5.15 0.05
CA LEU A 120 -16.11 5.59 0.34
C LEU A 120 -16.38 5.64 1.84
N TYR A 121 -15.94 4.62 2.59
CA TYR A 121 -16.16 4.55 4.03
C TYR A 121 -15.35 5.58 4.83
N ILE A 122 -14.08 5.80 4.45
CA ILE A 122 -13.14 6.63 5.23
C ILE A 122 -13.16 8.09 4.82
N ALA A 123 -13.25 8.36 3.51
CA ALA A 123 -13.11 9.69 2.92
C ALA A 123 -14.40 10.20 2.25
N GLY A 124 -15.42 9.35 2.09
CA GLY A 124 -16.69 9.75 1.47
C GLY A 124 -16.61 9.97 -0.03
N VAL A 125 -15.58 9.43 -0.70
CA VAL A 125 -15.30 9.60 -2.14
C VAL A 125 -15.07 8.27 -2.85
#